data_AF-A0A381ZFI6-F1
#
_entry.id   AF-A0A381ZFI6-F1
#
_cell.length_a   1.000
_cell.length_b   1.000
_cell.length_c   1.000
_cell.angle_alpha   90.00
_cell.angle_beta   90.00
_cell.angle_gamma   90.00
#
_symmetry.space_group_name_H-M   'P 1'
#
loop_
_entity.id
_entity.type
_entity.pdbx_description
1 polymer ?
#
loop_
_entity_poly.entity_id
_entity_poly.type
_entity_poly.pdbx_seq_one_letter_code
_entity_poly.pdbx_strand_id
1 'polypeptide(L)'
;MTPTEIAKKLGQYPTATIYEAAGKVGDMEPSIRPIVPGVHFSGIAYTVKTFPSDTTAVIRALDEAPSGSVLIIDAGGTDRAAVWGG
;
A
#
# COMPACT_ATOMS: atom_id res chain seq x y z
N MET A 1 -19.23 -0.38 -11.72
CA MET A 1 -18.70 -0.52 -10.36
C MET A 1 -17.77 0.63 -10.09
N THR A 2 -17.82 1.23 -8.91
CA THR A 2 -16.86 2.26 -8.48
C THR A 2 -15.48 1.63 -8.24
N PRO A 3 -14.38 2.41 -8.25
CA PRO A 3 -13.06 1.89 -7.91
C PRO A 3 -13.04 1.17 -6.55
N THR A 4 -13.70 1.74 -5.54
CA THR A 4 -13.81 1.13 -4.20
C THR A 4 -14.52 -0.22 -4.22
N GLU A 5 -15.60 -0.36 -5.00
CA GLU A 5 -16.28 -1.65 -5.18
C GLU A 5 -15.38 -2.68 -5.88
N ILE A 6 -14.57 -2.24 -6.85
CA ILE A 6 -13.60 -3.10 -7.54
C ILE A 6 -12.53 -3.58 -6.55
N ALA A 7 -11.91 -2.67 -5.80
CA ALA A 7 -10.90 -3.00 -4.80
C ALA A 7 -11.43 -4.00 -3.78
N LYS A 8 -12.64 -3.76 -3.25
CA LYS A 8 -13.29 -4.68 -2.30
C LYS A 8 -13.53 -6.07 -2.89
N LYS A 9 -13.94 -6.19 -4.16
CA LYS A 9 -14.10 -7.51 -4.81
C LYS A 9 -12.76 -8.18 -5.04
N LEU A 10 -11.73 -7.44 -5.47
CA LEU A 10 -10.40 -8.00 -5.67
C LEU A 10 -9.81 -8.53 -4.36
N GLY A 11 -10.04 -7.85 -3.23
CA GLY A 11 -9.59 -8.31 -1.90
C GLY A 11 -10.18 -9.64 -1.42
N GLN A 12 -11.12 -10.24 -2.15
CA GLN A 12 -11.66 -11.58 -1.88
C GLN A 12 -10.80 -12.71 -2.48
N TYR A 13 -9.81 -12.37 -3.31
CA TYR A 13 -8.95 -13.34 -3.98
C TYR A 13 -7.51 -13.25 -3.44
N PRO A 14 -6.75 -14.37 -3.46
CA PRO A 14 -5.32 -14.33 -3.19
C PRO A 14 -4.59 -13.37 -4.15
N THR A 15 -3.59 -12.64 -3.65
CA THR A 15 -2.77 -11.72 -4.47
C THR A 15 -2.13 -12.42 -5.68
N ALA A 16 -1.72 -13.68 -5.53
CA ALA A 16 -1.20 -14.50 -6.62
C ALA A 16 -2.24 -14.73 -7.75
N THR A 17 -3.50 -14.96 -7.40
CA THR A 17 -4.58 -15.10 -8.39
C THR A 17 -4.80 -13.81 -9.16
N ILE A 18 -4.75 -12.66 -8.47
CA ILE A 18 -4.87 -11.34 -9.10
C ILE A 18 -3.71 -11.09 -10.05
N TYR A 19 -2.48 -11.40 -9.63
CA TYR A 19 -1.27 -11.26 -10.45
C TYR A 19 -1.32 -12.09 -11.74
N GLU A 20 -1.70 -13.37 -11.64
CA GLU A 20 -1.87 -14.24 -12.81
C GLU A 20 -2.96 -13.71 -13.76
N ALA A 21 -4.11 -13.31 -13.21
CA ALA A 21 -5.21 -12.75 -14.00
C ALA A 21 -4.87 -11.40 -14.65
N ALA A 22 -3.98 -10.63 -14.03
CA ALA A 22 -3.48 -9.37 -14.57
C ALA A 22 -2.46 -9.56 -15.71
N GLY A 23 -2.07 -10.80 -16.03
CA GLY A 23 -1.04 -11.09 -17.03
C GLY A 23 0.37 -11.00 -16.47
N LYS A 24 0.54 -11.30 -15.17
CA LYS A 24 1.84 -11.33 -14.47
C LYS A 24 2.52 -9.97 -14.43
N VAL A 25 1.75 -8.94 -14.08
CA VAL A 25 2.22 -7.55 -13.91
C VAL A 25 1.59 -6.92 -12.67
N GLY A 26 2.28 -5.92 -12.09
CA GLY A 26 1.77 -5.13 -10.97
C GLY A 26 2.11 -5.72 -9.59
N ASP A 27 3.10 -6.61 -9.50
CA ASP A 27 3.71 -7.03 -8.26
C ASP A 27 4.60 -5.93 -7.66
N MET A 28 4.87 -6.06 -6.35
CA MET A 28 5.75 -5.17 -5.61
C MET A 28 7.10 -5.85 -5.37
N GLU A 29 8.13 -5.04 -5.10
CA GLU A 29 9.47 -5.53 -4.74
C GLU A 29 9.39 -6.60 -3.63
N PRO A 30 9.98 -7.81 -3.82
CA PRO A 30 9.89 -8.92 -2.85
C PRO A 30 10.43 -8.63 -1.44
N SER A 31 11.17 -7.53 -1.24
CA SER A 31 11.60 -7.05 0.07
C SER A 31 10.45 -6.46 0.91
N ILE A 32 9.33 -6.05 0.28
CA ILE A 32 8.13 -5.57 0.98
C ILE A 32 7.37 -6.76 1.55
N ARG A 33 7.37 -6.88 2.88
CA ARG A 33 6.77 -8.02 3.62
C ARG A 33 5.75 -7.56 4.66
N PRO A 34 4.68 -8.33 4.89
CA PRO A 34 3.73 -8.02 5.95
C PRO A 34 4.39 -8.17 7.32
N ILE A 35 4.23 -7.16 8.18
CA ILE A 35 4.71 -7.18 9.56
C ILE A 35 3.69 -7.80 10.54
N VAL A 36 2.40 -7.78 10.19
CA VAL A 36 1.32 -8.37 10.98
C VAL A 36 0.85 -9.67 10.33
N PRO A 37 1.05 -10.84 10.96
CA PRO A 37 0.64 -12.13 10.41
C PRO A 37 -0.88 -12.21 10.20
N GLY A 38 -1.31 -12.85 9.11
CA GLY A 38 -2.71 -13.16 8.84
C GLY A 38 -3.59 -11.98 8.42
N VAL A 39 -3.05 -10.76 8.37
CA VAL A 39 -3.80 -9.58 7.93
C VAL A 39 -3.72 -9.45 6.40
N HIS A 40 -4.87 -9.21 5.78
CA HIS A 40 -4.99 -8.86 4.38
C HIS A 40 -5.98 -7.70 4.23
N PHE A 41 -5.77 -6.88 3.21
CA PHE A 41 -6.66 -5.78 2.90
C PHE A 41 -6.54 -5.40 1.42
N SER A 42 -7.51 -4.63 0.94
CA SER A 42 -7.57 -4.09 -0.41
C SER A 42 -8.24 -2.72 -0.36
N GLY A 43 -7.71 -1.74 -1.08
CA GLY A 43 -8.29 -0.41 -1.15
C GLY A 43 -7.67 0.40 -2.27
N ILE A 44 -8.12 1.64 -2.40
CA ILE A 44 -7.58 2.57 -3.39
C ILE A 44 -6.28 3.15 -2.87
N ALA A 45 -5.23 3.11 -3.69
CA ALA A 45 -3.94 3.67 -3.34
C ALA A 45 -4.04 5.18 -3.09
N TYR A 46 -3.58 5.62 -1.93
CA TYR A 46 -3.24 7.00 -1.65
C TYR A 46 -1.71 7.07 -1.58
N THR A 47 -1.10 7.64 -2.62
CA THR A 47 0.36 7.62 -2.78
C THR A 47 1.01 8.79 -2.07
N VAL A 48 2.07 8.52 -1.33
CA VAL A 48 2.89 9.52 -0.63
C VAL A 48 4.33 9.38 -1.11
N LYS A 49 4.96 10.49 -1.44
CA LYS A 49 6.40 10.55 -1.70
C LYS A 49 7.04 11.45 -0.67
N THR A 50 8.11 10.96 -0.05
CA THR A 50 8.83 11.69 1.00
C THR A 50 10.33 11.48 0.88
N PHE A 51 11.12 12.36 1.50
CA PHE A 51 12.56 12.19 1.57
C PHE A 51 12.93 11.09 2.59
N PRO A 52 14.08 10.42 2.42
CA PRO A 52 14.63 9.55 3.46
C PRO A 52 14.70 10.27 4.81
N SER A 53 14.22 9.63 5.87
CA SER A 53 14.16 10.19 7.24
C SER A 53 13.17 11.35 7.46
N ASP A 54 12.24 11.60 6.54
CA ASP A 54 11.12 12.56 6.72
C ASP A 54 9.77 11.83 6.73
N THR A 55 8.96 12.08 7.76
CA THR A 55 7.62 11.50 7.95
C THR A 55 6.49 12.52 7.80
N THR A 56 6.81 13.80 7.56
CA THR A 56 5.83 14.90 7.55
C THR A 56 4.71 14.66 6.54
N ALA A 57 5.07 14.25 5.32
CA ALA A 57 4.11 13.94 4.26
C ALA A 57 3.24 12.72 4.60
N VAL A 58 3.78 11.75 5.34
CA VAL A 58 3.05 10.55 5.75
C VAL A 58 2.05 10.86 6.85
N ILE A 59 2.44 11.66 7.85
CA ILE A 59 1.52 12.10 8.90
C ILE A 59 0.37 12.91 8.31
N ARG A 60 0.68 13.86 7.41
CA ARG A 60 -0.35 14.64 6.71
C ARG A 60 -1.32 13.75 5.91
N ALA A 61 -0.82 12.68 5.30
CA ALA A 61 -1.66 11.76 4.55
C ALA A 61 -2.68 11.01 5.43
N LEU A 62 -2.47 10.91 6.75
CA LEU A 62 -3.46 10.32 7.65
C LEU A 62 -4.72 11.16 7.78
N ASP A 63 -4.59 12.48 7.70
CA ASP A 63 -5.72 13.41 7.78
C ASP A 63 -6.42 13.55 6.41
N GLU A 64 -5.68 13.40 5.32
CA GLU A 64 -6.15 13.67 3.96
C GLU A 64 -6.66 12.43 3.21
N ALA A 65 -6.18 11.23 3.56
CA ALA A 65 -6.57 10.02 2.88
C ALA A 65 -8.06 9.71 3.13
N PRO A 66 -8.87 9.50 2.07
CA PRO A 66 -10.24 9.05 2.23
C PRO A 66 -10.31 7.73 3.01
N SER A 67 -11.39 7.53 3.77
CA SER A 67 -11.63 6.27 4.47
C SER A 67 -11.66 5.09 3.49
N GLY A 68 -10.92 4.02 3.81
CA GLY A 68 -10.75 2.85 2.96
C GLY A 68 -9.59 2.94 1.95
N SER A 69 -8.82 4.03 1.94
CA SER A 69 -7.57 4.12 1.19
C SER A 69 -6.46 3.25 1.78
N VAL A 70 -5.53 2.85 0.92
CA VAL A 70 -4.28 2.19 1.28
C VAL A 70 -3.14 3.16 1.04
N LEU A 71 -2.41 3.53 2.09
CA LEU A 71 -1.23 4.39 1.97
C LEU A 71 -0.08 3.62 1.30
N ILE A 72 0.41 4.13 0.18
CA ILE A 72 1.58 3.61 -0.54
C ILE A 72 2.68 4.66 -0.44
N ILE A 73 3.74 4.38 0.31
CA ILE A 73 4.78 5.36 0.65
C ILE A 73 6.08 5.04 -0.09
N ASP A 74 6.51 5.96 -0.97
CA ASP A 74 7.86 6.01 -1.52
C ASP A 74 8.73 6.90 -0.61
N ALA A 75 9.61 6.27 0.18
CA ALA A 75 10.53 6.93 1.10
C ALA A 75 11.97 7.01 0.58
N GLY A 76 12.19 6.82 -0.73
CA GLY A 76 13.52 6.87 -1.34
C GLY A 76 14.40 5.63 -1.11
N GLY A 77 13.80 4.50 -0.68
CA GLY A 77 14.44 3.19 -0.67
C GLY A 77 15.55 2.99 0.37
N THR A 78 15.61 3.79 1.43
CA THR A 78 16.58 3.59 2.53
C THR A 78 16.12 2.49 3.50
N ASP A 79 17.07 1.67 3.94
CA ASP A 79 16.91 0.69 5.03
C ASP A 79 17.37 1.22 6.40
N ARG A 80 17.84 2.48 6.46
CA ARG A 80 18.44 3.08 7.66
C ARG A 80 17.49 3.96 8.46
N ALA A 81 16.30 4.23 7.93
CA ALA A 81 15.31 5.08 8.56
C ALA A 81 13.91 4.51 8.37
N ALA A 82 13.11 4.53 9.44
CA ALA A 82 11.69 4.22 9.36
C ALA A 82 10.91 5.44 8.84
N VAL A 83 9.93 5.20 7.98
CA VAL A 83 8.99 6.22 7.49
C VAL A 83 7.61 6.14 8.15
N TRP A 84 7.37 5.07 8.91
CA TRP A 84 6.12 4.79 9.60
C TRP A 84 6.41 4.08 10.92
N GLY A 85 5.64 4.42 11.95
CA GLY A 85 5.75 3.85 13.29
C GLY A 85 4.85 4.62 14.27
N GLY A 86 4.81 4.14 15.50
CA GLY A 86 4.07 4.71 16.63
C GLY A 86 4.46 4.01 17.92
#